data_AF-A0A960TRB6-F1
#
_entry.id   AF-A0A960TRB6-F1
#
_cell.length_a   1.000
_cell.length_b   1.000
_cell.length_c   1.000
_cell.angle_alpha   90.00
_cell.angle_beta   90.00
_cell.angle_gamma   90.00
#
_symmetry.space_group_name_H-M   'P 1'
#
loop_
_entity.id
_entity.type
_entity.pdbx_description
1 polymer ?
#
loop_
_entity_poly.entity_id
_entity_poly.type
_entity_poly.pdbx_seq_one_letter_code
_entity_poly.pdbx_strand_id
1 'polypeptide(L)'
;MPFDRKMLGLFVCGLLLAAGGAAAAGTSDLQDQVQEFTLDNGVHFIVLERHDVPVFSFNTHMDVGSAQEVTGITGLAHILEHMAFKGTPEIGTTDYKQEQKAMAAEDAA
;
A
#
# COMPACT_ATOMS: atom_id res chain seq x y z
N MET A 1 56.75 -5.42 29.20
CA MET A 1 55.32 -5.22 29.51
C MET A 1 54.52 -6.09 28.55
N PRO A 2 54.03 -7.28 28.95
CA PRO A 2 53.27 -8.13 28.04
C PRO A 2 51.82 -7.64 27.97
N PHE A 3 51.35 -7.30 26.79
CA PHE A 3 49.95 -6.98 26.52
C PHE A 3 49.12 -8.26 26.68
N ASP A 4 48.18 -8.28 27.64
CA ASP A 4 47.32 -9.43 27.91
C ASP A 4 46.27 -9.59 26.78
N ARG A 5 46.45 -10.64 25.97
CA ARG A 5 45.59 -10.98 24.82
C ARG A 5 44.14 -11.28 25.24
N LYS A 6 43.90 -11.62 26.51
CA LYS A 6 42.56 -11.83 27.07
C LYS A 6 41.80 -10.52 27.24
N MET A 7 42.51 -9.45 27.60
CA MET A 7 41.93 -8.11 27.78
C MET A 7 41.55 -7.49 26.42
N LEU A 8 42.34 -7.78 25.37
CA LEU A 8 42.01 -7.38 24.00
C LEU A 8 40.80 -8.16 23.44
N GLY A 9 40.68 -9.46 23.73
CA GLY A 9 39.55 -10.28 23.29
C GLY A 9 38.21 -9.87 23.91
N LEU A 10 38.19 -9.53 25.20
CA LEU A 10 37.00 -9.02 25.91
C LEU A 10 36.57 -7.63 25.41
N PHE A 11 37.53 -6.77 25.07
CA PHE A 11 37.23 -5.46 24.49
C PHE A 11 36.64 -5.56 23.08
N VAL A 12 37.15 -6.49 22.25
CA VAL A 12 36.65 -6.74 20.89
C VAL A 12 35.26 -7.39 20.92
N CYS A 13 34.99 -8.32 21.85
CA CYS A 13 33.64 -8.88 22.04
C CYS A 13 32.65 -7.83 22.55
N GLY A 14 33.06 -6.94 23.47
CA GLY A 14 32.22 -5.83 23.93
C GLY A 14 31.87 -4.83 22.83
N LEU A 15 32.83 -4.53 21.94
CA LEU A 15 32.59 -3.68 20.76
C LEU A 15 31.68 -4.34 19.73
N LEU A 16 31.80 -5.65 19.52
CA LEU A 16 30.95 -6.40 18.58
C LEU A 16 29.51 -6.56 19.07
N LEU A 17 29.28 -6.65 20.40
CA LEU A 17 27.91 -6.66 20.95
C LEU A 17 27.24 -5.27 20.95
N ALA A 18 28.01 -4.18 21.05
CA ALA A 18 27.46 -2.82 20.98
C ALA A 18 27.04 -2.40 19.55
N ALA A 19 27.61 -3.04 18.52
CA ALA A 19 27.30 -2.73 17.12
C ALA A 19 26.04 -3.44 16.58
N GLY A 20 25.49 -4.42 17.29
CA GLY A 20 24.36 -5.23 16.81
C GLY A 20 22.96 -4.69 17.13
N GLY A 21 22.84 -3.59 17.86
CA GLY A 21 21.57 -3.12 18.45
C GLY A 21 20.77 -2.10 17.63
N ALA A 22 21.28 -1.61 16.50
CA ALA A 22 20.68 -0.48 15.78
C ALA A 22 20.21 -0.86 14.37
N ALA A 23 19.15 -1.68 14.28
CA ALA A 23 18.39 -1.83 13.03
C ALA A 23 17.01 -2.46 13.28
N ALA A 24 16.24 -1.91 14.23
CA ALA A 24 14.79 -2.04 14.20
C ALA A 24 14.24 -0.66 13.85
N ALA A 25 14.31 -0.30 12.57
CA ALA A 25 13.50 0.81 12.07
C ALA A 25 12.04 0.38 12.25
N GLY A 26 11.41 0.88 13.32
CA GLY A 26 10.11 0.43 13.78
C GLY A 26 8.99 0.89 12.84
N THR A 27 8.05 0.00 12.58
CA THR A 27 6.79 0.29 11.86
C THR A 27 5.92 1.35 12.54
N SER A 28 6.25 1.73 13.78
CA SER A 28 5.56 2.78 14.55
C SER A 28 5.54 4.12 13.83
N ASP A 29 6.65 4.50 13.17
CA ASP A 29 6.77 5.78 12.47
C ASP A 29 5.78 5.90 11.32
N LEU A 30 5.49 4.79 10.63
CA LEU A 30 4.52 4.76 9.53
C LEU A 30 3.08 4.85 10.04
N GLN A 31 2.78 4.21 11.17
CA GLN A 31 1.43 4.23 11.75
C GLN A 31 1.02 5.65 12.16
N ASP A 32 1.95 6.42 12.73
CA ASP A 32 1.71 7.80 13.16
C ASP A 32 1.47 8.77 11.98
N GLN A 33 1.88 8.38 10.77
CA GLN A 33 1.71 9.17 9.53
C GLN A 33 0.42 8.84 8.76
N VAL A 34 -0.30 7.78 9.16
CA VAL A 34 -1.57 7.42 8.50
C VAL A 34 -2.68 8.35 8.97
N GLN A 35 -3.38 8.94 8.02
CA GLN A 35 -4.56 9.76 8.24
C GLN A 35 -5.82 8.96 7.88
N GLU A 36 -6.77 8.91 8.80
CA GLU A 36 -8.04 8.19 8.64
C GLU A 36 -9.22 9.15 8.81
N PHE A 37 -10.16 9.10 7.87
CA PHE A 37 -11.41 9.85 7.97
C PHE A 37 -12.53 9.18 7.17
N THR A 38 -13.77 9.49 7.53
CA THR A 38 -14.96 8.99 6.85
C THR A 38 -15.78 10.17 6.33
N LEU A 39 -16.19 10.11 5.08
CA LEU A 39 -17.06 11.10 4.47
C LEU A 39 -18.51 10.94 4.95
N ASP A 40 -19.34 11.97 4.78
CA ASP A 40 -20.76 11.95 5.19
C ASP A 40 -21.56 10.82 4.50
N ASN A 41 -21.13 10.36 3.32
CA ASN A 41 -21.74 9.25 2.59
C ASN A 41 -21.28 7.85 3.06
N GLY A 42 -20.40 7.79 4.08
CA GLY A 42 -19.91 6.54 4.66
C GLY A 42 -18.63 5.97 4.04
N VAL A 43 -18.06 6.60 3.02
CA VAL A 43 -16.78 6.14 2.44
C VAL A 43 -15.64 6.46 3.40
N HIS A 44 -14.88 5.43 3.77
CA HIS A 44 -13.72 5.55 4.65
C HIS A 44 -12.43 5.64 3.84
N PHE A 45 -11.63 6.67 4.12
CA PHE A 45 -10.30 6.87 3.55
C PHE A 45 -9.23 6.53 4.57
N ILE A 46 -8.17 5.88 4.10
CA ILE A 46 -6.92 5.62 4.80
C ILE A 46 -5.82 6.17 3.89
N VAL A 47 -5.13 7.22 4.33
CA VAL A 47 -4.19 7.98 3.51
C VAL A 47 -2.83 8.01 4.18
N LEU A 48 -1.79 7.62 3.44
CA LEU A 48 -0.39 7.78 3.83
C LEU A 48 0.28 8.73 2.83
N GLU A 49 0.56 9.96 3.27
CA GLU A 49 1.20 10.97 2.45
C GLU A 49 2.73 10.89 2.58
N ARG A 50 3.42 10.82 1.43
CA ARG A 50 4.89 10.74 1.36
C ARG A 50 5.40 11.56 0.17
N HIS A 51 6.37 12.42 0.42
CA HIS A 51 6.91 13.35 -0.58
C HIS A 51 8.27 12.92 -1.17
N ASP A 52 8.65 11.65 -1.03
CA ASP A 52 9.93 11.13 -1.52
C ASP A 52 10.01 11.15 -3.05
N VAL A 53 8.88 10.85 -3.72
CA VAL A 53 8.73 10.75 -5.16
C VAL A 53 7.33 11.26 -5.56
N PRO A 54 7.17 11.93 -6.71
CA PRO A 54 5.88 12.46 -7.16
C PRO A 54 5.03 11.37 -7.81
N VAL A 55 4.67 10.34 -7.05
CA VAL A 55 3.78 9.26 -7.48
C VAL A 55 2.78 8.95 -6.37
N PHE A 56 1.60 8.47 -6.74
CA PHE A 56 0.61 7.98 -5.79
C PHE A 56 0.08 6.60 -6.22
N SER A 57 -0.49 5.87 -5.26
CA SER A 57 -1.23 4.63 -5.51
C SER A 57 -2.57 4.74 -4.82
N PHE A 58 -3.63 4.37 -5.51
CA PHE A 58 -4.99 4.42 -4.99
C PHE A 58 -5.65 3.06 -5.16
N ASN A 59 -6.30 2.57 -4.11
CA ASN A 59 -7.00 1.29 -4.12
C ASN A 59 -8.38 1.46 -3.48
N THR A 60 -9.41 1.01 -4.18
CA THR A 60 -10.77 0.96 -3.65
C THR A 60 -11.04 -0.43 -3.11
N HIS A 61 -11.45 -0.53 -1.84
CA HIS A 61 -11.84 -1.79 -1.22
C HIS A 61 -13.34 -1.77 -0.96
N MET A 62 -14.00 -2.89 -1.23
CA MET A 62 -15.42 -3.11 -0.94
C MET A 62 -15.51 -4.32 0.00
N ASP A 63 -16.28 -4.18 1.09
CA ASP A 63 -16.52 -5.29 2.03
C ASP A 63 -17.59 -6.26 1.49
N VAL A 64 -17.27 -6.90 0.37
CA VAL A 64 -18.11 -7.88 -0.30
C VAL A 64 -17.25 -8.85 -1.11
N GLY A 65 -17.67 -10.11 -1.19
CA GLY A 65 -17.02 -11.13 -2.00
C GLY A 65 -17.86 -12.39 -2.14
N SER A 66 -17.20 -13.49 -2.51
CA SER A 66 -17.87 -14.79 -2.66
C SER A 66 -18.51 -15.31 -1.37
N ALA A 67 -18.04 -14.86 -0.20
CA ALA A 67 -18.59 -15.26 1.10
C ALA A 67 -20.04 -14.78 1.31
N GLN A 68 -20.47 -13.75 0.59
CA GLN A 68 -21.82 -13.18 0.64
C GLN A 68 -22.73 -13.74 -0.47
N GLU A 69 -22.26 -14.68 -1.29
CA GLU A 69 -23.03 -15.26 -2.38
C GLU A 69 -24.06 -16.30 -1.92
N VAL A 70 -25.16 -16.42 -2.68
CA VAL A 70 -26.20 -17.42 -2.44
C VAL A 70 -25.85 -18.72 -3.15
N THR A 71 -25.98 -19.85 -2.47
CA THR A 71 -25.77 -21.17 -3.08
C THR A 71 -26.64 -21.36 -4.32
N GLY A 72 -26.03 -21.82 -5.42
CA GLY A 72 -26.68 -21.93 -6.72
C GLY A 72 -26.57 -20.67 -7.60
N ILE A 73 -26.07 -19.56 -7.06
CA ILE A 73 -25.81 -18.30 -7.77
C ILE A 73 -24.41 -17.79 -7.39
N THR A 74 -23.39 -18.63 -7.60
CA THR A 74 -22.00 -18.33 -7.25
C THR A 74 -21.23 -17.71 -8.41
N GLY A 75 -20.17 -16.95 -8.10
CA GLY A 75 -19.32 -16.28 -9.09
C GLY A 75 -19.79 -14.87 -9.46
N LEU A 76 -20.81 -14.35 -8.79
CA LEU A 76 -21.33 -13.00 -8.99
C LEU A 76 -20.31 -11.92 -8.64
N ALA A 77 -19.56 -12.08 -7.54
CA ALA A 77 -18.55 -11.11 -7.15
C ALA A 77 -17.43 -11.03 -8.20
N HIS A 78 -17.01 -12.17 -8.75
CA HIS A 78 -15.98 -12.23 -9.78
C HIS A 78 -16.48 -11.68 -11.12
N ILE A 79 -17.69 -12.03 -11.58
CA ILE A 79 -18.19 -11.44 -12.84
C ILE A 79 -18.43 -9.93 -12.69
N LEU A 80 -18.84 -9.46 -11.52
CA LEU A 80 -18.96 -8.02 -11.24
C LEU A 80 -17.61 -7.30 -11.43
N GLU A 81 -16.52 -7.86 -10.91
CA GLU A 81 -15.16 -7.35 -11.11
C GLU A 81 -14.85 -7.23 -12.61
N HIS A 82 -15.08 -8.28 -13.40
CA HIS A 82 -14.84 -8.23 -14.86
C HIS A 82 -15.66 -7.14 -15.54
N MET A 83 -16.90 -6.96 -15.12
CA MET A 83 -17.82 -5.99 -15.72
C MET A 83 -17.51 -4.55 -15.30
N ALA A 84 -16.94 -4.32 -14.12
CA ALA A 84 -16.51 -3.00 -13.67
C ALA A 84 -15.51 -2.34 -14.64
N PHE A 85 -14.76 -3.14 -15.39
CA PHE A 85 -13.78 -2.68 -16.38
C PHE A 85 -14.27 -2.73 -17.83
N LYS A 86 -15.58 -2.91 -18.08
CA LYS A 86 -16.17 -2.84 -19.43
C LYS A 86 -16.77 -1.47 -19.77
N GLY A 87 -16.52 -0.48 -18.92
CA GLY A 87 -16.95 0.90 -19.12
C GLY A 87 -18.20 1.28 -18.33
N THR A 88 -18.38 2.59 -18.22
CA THR A 88 -19.53 3.29 -17.67
C THR A 88 -20.32 3.98 -18.80
N PRO A 89 -21.47 4.61 -18.52
CA PRO A 89 -22.18 5.43 -19.50
C PRO A 89 -21.34 6.60 -20.06
N GLU A 90 -20.34 7.08 -19.31
CA GLU A 90 -19.49 8.21 -19.66
C GLU A 90 -18.13 7.81 -20.25
N ILE A 91 -17.48 6.77 -19.71
CA ILE A 91 -16.12 6.34 -20.09
C ILE A 91 -16.15 4.83 -20.35
N GLY A 92 -15.75 4.36 -21.53
CA GLY A 92 -15.82 2.93 -21.80
C GLY A 92 -14.96 2.41 -22.93
N THR A 93 -14.83 1.08 -22.97
CA THR A 93 -13.84 0.34 -23.77
C THR A 93 -14.19 0.21 -25.25
N THR A 94 -15.25 0.87 -25.72
CA THR A 94 -15.73 0.78 -27.11
C THR A 94 -15.16 1.87 -28.01
N ASP A 95 -14.65 2.97 -27.45
CA ASP A 95 -14.07 4.09 -28.20
C ASP A 95 -12.73 4.53 -27.60
N TYR A 96 -11.66 3.88 -28.05
CA TYR A 96 -10.30 4.18 -27.63
C TYR A 96 -9.89 5.65 -27.84
N LYS A 97 -10.38 6.33 -28.89
CA LYS A 97 -9.98 7.73 -29.14
C LYS A 97 -10.54 8.67 -28.09
N GLN A 98 -11.71 8.34 -27.55
CA GLN A 98 -12.32 9.08 -26.46
C GLN A 98 -11.64 8.74 -25.13
N GLU A 99 -11.37 7.46 -24.87
CA GLU A 99 -10.65 7.00 -23.68
C GLU A 99 -9.22 7.57 -23.58
N GLN A 100 -8.51 7.69 -24.71
CA GLN A 100 -7.18 8.30 -24.78
C GLN A 100 -7.14 9.72 -24.22
N LYS A 101 -8.24 10.48 -24.32
CA LYS A 101 -8.30 11.83 -23.75
C LYS A 101 -8.33 11.81 -22.23
N ALA A 102 -9.01 10.83 -21.64
CA ALA A 102 -9.06 10.65 -20.19
C ALA A 102 -7.71 10.17 -19.65
N MET A 103 -7.09 9.19 -20.31
CA MET A 103 -5.74 8.72 -19.94
C MET A 103 -4.69 9.84 -20.04
N ALA A 104 -4.73 10.63 -21.11
CA ALA A 104 -3.82 11.77 -21.26
C ALA A 104 -4.05 12.87 -20.20
N ALA A 105 -5.28 13.01 -19.70
CA ALA A 105 -5.59 13.94 -18.61
C ALA A 105 -5.07 13.43 -17.26
N GLU A 106 -5.12 12.12 -17.02
CA GLU A 106 -4.50 11.45 -15.87
C GLU A 106 -2.97 11.59 -15.90
N ASP A 107 -2.33 11.33 -17.04
CA ASP A 107 -0.87 11.44 -17.21
C ASP A 107 -0.33 12.87 -17.07
N ALA A 108 -1.19 13.88 -17.28
CA ALA A 108 -0.81 15.29 -17.19
C ALA A 108 -0.96 15.89 -15.77
N ALA A 109 -1.60 15.15 -14.85
CA ALA A 109 -1.84 15.56 -13.46
C ALA A 109 -0.66 15.17 -12.54
#